data_AF-A0AA43CZH7-F1
#
_entry.id   AF-A0AA43CZH7-F1
#
_cell.length_a   1.000
_cell.length_b   1.000
_cell.length_c   1.000
_cell.angle_alpha   90.00
_cell.angle_beta   90.00
_cell.angle_gamma   90.00
#
_symmetry.space_group_name_H-M   'P 1'
#
loop_
_entity.id
_entity.type
_entity.pdbx_description
1 polymer ?
#
loop_
_entity_poly.entity_id
_entity_poly.type
_entity_poly.pdbx_seq_one_letter_code
_entity_poly.pdbx_strand_id
1 'polypeptide(L)'
;PVMQKELFSIGDRFALEVLFIGTGIPLIHEFLRSLIHIGKLGLVAGEGHFEVIELLNLEPDQSEGLVWRRDESLQPLACSVQALSWLLRQGPVQKQVHLSFTTPARLMIQGKPLRKPSLRKIFPFMLRRTTSMLHAHCQLEVLDDPATLLELVDQLETVAARTTWSDWRSLPGRRGLSVGGFIGEMSVRGAALHELYWVFAAASLFGIGKGATYGAGQFELSD
;
A
#
# COMPACT_ATOMS: atom_id res chain seq x y z
N PRO A 1 -8.72 -0.91 -3.92
CA PRO A 1 -9.97 -0.13 -3.66
C PRO A 1 -10.11 0.29 -2.19
N VAL A 2 -10.21 1.60 -1.94
CA VAL A 2 -10.37 2.15 -0.59
C VAL A 2 -11.85 2.14 -0.22
N MET A 3 -12.18 1.44 0.86
CA MET A 3 -13.53 1.35 1.38
C MET A 3 -14.05 2.74 1.77
N GLN A 4 -15.00 3.27 0.98
CA GLN A 4 -15.65 4.58 1.22
C GLN A 4 -16.92 4.50 2.06
N LYS A 5 -17.32 3.28 2.45
CA LYS A 5 -18.54 3.05 3.24
C LYS A 5 -18.24 3.30 4.71
N GLU A 6 -18.91 4.31 5.28
CA GLU A 6 -18.71 4.71 6.68
C GLU A 6 -19.59 3.91 7.66
N LEU A 7 -20.67 3.29 7.17
CA LEU A 7 -21.64 2.56 7.99
C LEU A 7 -21.86 1.16 7.43
N PHE A 8 -21.68 0.15 8.27
CA PHE A 8 -21.93 -1.25 7.95
C PHE A 8 -23.15 -1.76 8.72
N SER A 9 -24.04 -2.42 8.01
CA SER A 9 -25.18 -3.15 8.54
C SER A 9 -24.83 -4.62 8.72
N ILE A 10 -25.55 -5.30 9.60
CA ILE A 10 -25.43 -6.76 9.76
C ILE A 10 -25.67 -7.44 8.40
N GLY A 11 -24.76 -8.34 8.03
CA GLY A 11 -24.80 -9.06 6.76
C GLY A 11 -24.04 -8.37 5.63
N ASP A 12 -23.62 -7.12 5.80
CA ASP A 12 -22.70 -6.49 4.84
C ASP A 12 -21.39 -7.27 4.78
N ARG A 13 -20.86 -7.39 3.56
CA ARG A 13 -19.55 -7.99 3.30
C ARG A 13 -18.56 -6.92 2.91
N PHE A 14 -17.31 -7.12 3.32
CA PHE A 14 -16.20 -6.30 2.88
C PHE A 14 -14.94 -7.15 2.75
N ALA A 15 -14.05 -6.73 1.86
CA ALA A 15 -12.74 -7.35 1.68
C ALA A 15 -11.69 -6.60 2.52
N LEU A 16 -10.78 -7.35 3.11
CA LEU A 16 -9.57 -6.84 3.74
C LEU A 16 -8.38 -7.37 2.95
N GLU A 17 -7.75 -6.48 2.18
CA GLU A 17 -6.52 -6.80 1.45
C GLU A 17 -5.32 -6.74 2.41
N VAL A 18 -4.49 -7.79 2.39
CA VAL A 18 -3.31 -7.90 3.26
C VAL A 18 -2.12 -8.38 2.43
N LEU A 19 -1.01 -7.63 2.50
CA LEU A 19 0.25 -7.99 1.87
C LEU A 19 1.18 -8.64 2.88
N PHE A 20 1.62 -9.86 2.60
CA PHE A 20 2.69 -10.54 3.33
C PHE A 20 3.96 -10.56 2.47
N ILE A 21 5.10 -10.23 3.09
CA ILE A 21 6.39 -10.14 2.40
C ILE A 21 7.48 -10.82 3.22
N GLY A 22 8.36 -11.55 2.55
CA GLY A 22 9.56 -12.15 3.14
C GLY A 22 9.27 -12.95 4.40
N THR A 23 9.91 -12.60 5.52
CA THR A 23 9.70 -13.25 6.83
C THR A 23 8.27 -13.16 7.37
N GLY A 24 7.41 -12.31 6.80
CA GLY A 24 6.00 -12.23 7.14
C GLY A 24 5.14 -13.33 6.50
N ILE A 25 5.57 -13.95 5.40
CA ILE A 25 4.78 -14.96 4.67
C ILE A 25 4.40 -16.17 5.55
N PRO A 26 5.30 -16.72 6.39
CA PRO A 26 4.92 -17.81 7.30
C PRO A 26 3.86 -17.43 8.35
N LEU A 27 3.57 -16.13 8.55
CA LEU A 27 2.62 -15.65 9.56
C LEU A 27 1.17 -15.62 9.08
N ILE A 28 0.87 -15.94 7.82
CA ILE A 28 -0.48 -15.86 7.25
C ILE A 28 -1.48 -16.68 8.07
N HIS A 29 -1.11 -17.90 8.46
CA HIS A 29 -1.98 -18.78 9.26
C HIS A 29 -2.31 -18.15 10.63
N GLU A 30 -1.31 -17.64 11.31
CA GLU A 30 -1.48 -16.99 12.63
C GLU A 30 -2.25 -15.68 12.54
N PHE A 31 -2.06 -14.93 11.46
CA PHE A 31 -2.84 -13.74 11.17
C PHE A 31 -4.32 -14.07 10.97
N LEU A 32 -4.65 -15.05 10.11
CA LEU A 32 -6.04 -15.47 9.90
C LEU A 32 -6.68 -15.98 11.20
N ARG A 33 -5.97 -16.81 11.96
CA ARG A 33 -6.42 -17.30 13.27
C ARG A 33 -6.76 -16.15 14.22
N SER A 34 -5.88 -15.15 14.29
CA SER A 34 -6.07 -13.96 15.11
C SER A 34 -7.26 -13.12 14.62
N LEU A 35 -7.41 -12.96 13.31
CA LEU A 35 -8.51 -12.19 12.71
C LEU A 35 -9.88 -12.83 12.99
N ILE A 36 -9.99 -14.16 12.88
CA ILE A 36 -11.19 -14.91 13.26
C ILE A 36 -11.52 -14.70 14.74
N HIS A 37 -10.51 -14.70 15.61
CA HIS A 37 -10.72 -14.47 17.04
C HIS A 37 -11.17 -13.03 17.34
N ILE A 38 -10.54 -12.04 16.70
CA ILE A 38 -10.93 -10.62 16.82
C ILE A 38 -12.37 -10.40 16.37
N GLY A 39 -12.82 -11.06 15.29
CA GLY A 39 -14.21 -10.98 14.83
C GLY A 39 -15.23 -11.36 15.90
N LYS A 40 -14.91 -12.34 16.76
CA LYS A 40 -15.72 -12.75 17.91
C LYS A 40 -15.66 -11.77 19.08
N LEU A 41 -14.50 -11.14 19.29
CA LEU A 41 -14.32 -10.15 20.36
C LEU A 41 -14.96 -8.79 20.04
N GLY A 42 -15.07 -8.46 18.75
CA GLY A 42 -15.46 -7.13 18.29
C GLY A 42 -14.27 -6.19 18.12
N LEU A 43 -14.37 -5.28 17.15
CA LEU A 43 -13.33 -4.33 16.78
C LEU A 43 -13.19 -3.17 17.78
N VAL A 44 -14.28 -2.73 18.42
CA VAL A 44 -14.29 -1.54 19.28
C VAL A 44 -15.05 -1.80 20.56
N ALA A 45 -14.34 -2.02 21.67
CA ALA A 45 -14.94 -2.17 23.00
C ALA A 45 -16.08 -3.22 23.08
N GLY A 46 -15.95 -4.31 22.31
CA GLY A 46 -16.98 -5.35 22.20
C GLY A 46 -17.95 -5.17 21.03
N GLU A 47 -17.92 -4.04 20.32
CA GLU A 47 -18.77 -3.76 19.17
C GLU A 47 -18.07 -4.04 17.83
N GLY A 48 -18.84 -4.13 16.75
CA GLY A 48 -18.31 -4.35 15.39
C GLY A 48 -17.81 -5.78 15.19
N HIS A 49 -18.62 -6.76 15.60
CA HIS A 49 -18.38 -8.16 15.33
C HIS A 49 -18.41 -8.47 13.84
N PHE A 50 -17.59 -9.41 13.41
CA PHE A 50 -17.58 -9.89 12.04
C PHE A 50 -17.15 -11.36 12.00
N GLU A 51 -17.44 -12.01 10.87
CA GLU A 51 -16.94 -13.34 10.56
C GLU A 51 -16.02 -13.26 9.35
N VAL A 52 -14.89 -13.96 9.41
CA VAL A 52 -14.08 -14.19 8.20
C VAL A 52 -14.74 -15.31 7.42
N ILE A 53 -15.27 -15.00 6.23
CA ILE A 53 -16.02 -15.95 5.41
C ILE A 53 -15.08 -16.81 4.57
N GLU A 54 -14.06 -16.18 3.99
CA GLU A 54 -13.08 -16.83 3.12
C GLU A 54 -11.74 -16.09 3.14
N LEU A 55 -10.69 -16.83 2.81
CA LEU A 55 -9.37 -16.30 2.47
C LEU A 55 -9.08 -16.64 1.01
N LEU A 56 -8.81 -15.60 0.23
CA LEU A 56 -8.42 -15.71 -1.17
C LEU A 56 -6.95 -15.29 -1.31
N ASN A 57 -6.25 -15.94 -2.21
CA ASN A 57 -4.91 -15.59 -2.65
C ASN A 57 -5.00 -14.92 -4.01
N LEU A 58 -4.34 -13.78 -4.18
CA LEU A 58 -4.24 -13.14 -5.49
C LEU A 58 -3.15 -13.86 -6.29
N GLU A 59 -3.47 -14.29 -7.50
CA GLU A 59 -2.58 -15.05 -8.38
C GLU A 59 -1.87 -14.13 -9.41
N PRO A 60 -0.81 -14.61 -10.07
CA PRO A 60 -0.03 -13.84 -11.06
C PRO A 60 -0.80 -13.41 -12.33
N ASP A 61 -2.03 -13.87 -12.53
CA ASP A 61 -2.92 -13.45 -13.61
C ASP A 61 -4.04 -12.52 -13.11
N GLN A 62 -3.90 -12.02 -11.87
CA GLN A 62 -4.90 -11.24 -11.14
C GLN A 62 -6.17 -12.03 -10.78
N SER A 63 -6.19 -13.35 -10.96
CA SER A 63 -7.30 -14.18 -10.49
C SER A 63 -7.22 -14.41 -8.97
N GLU A 64 -8.35 -14.71 -8.36
CA GLU A 64 -8.45 -15.01 -6.94
C GLU A 64 -8.57 -16.53 -6.73
N GLY A 65 -7.54 -17.13 -6.13
CA GLY A 65 -7.52 -18.53 -5.72
C GLY A 65 -8.06 -18.72 -4.32
N LEU A 66 -9.01 -19.63 -4.12
CA LEU A 66 -9.53 -19.94 -2.80
C LEU A 66 -8.49 -20.69 -1.95
N VAL A 67 -8.14 -20.16 -0.77
CA VAL A 67 -7.21 -20.79 0.16
C VAL A 67 -7.93 -21.48 1.31
N TRP A 68 -8.98 -20.84 1.84
CA TRP A 68 -9.72 -21.35 3.00
C TRP A 68 -11.13 -20.77 3.06
N ARG A 69 -12.09 -21.54 3.58
CA ARG A 69 -13.44 -21.08 3.92
C ARG A 69 -13.81 -21.36 5.37
N ARG A 70 -14.73 -20.55 5.90
CA ARG A 70 -15.21 -20.64 7.29
C ARG A 70 -15.69 -22.02 7.75
N ASP A 71 -16.24 -22.83 6.84
CA ASP A 71 -16.80 -24.14 7.15
C ASP A 71 -15.72 -25.24 7.15
N GLU A 72 -14.46 -24.89 6.88
CA GLU A 72 -13.31 -25.79 6.85
C GLU A 72 -12.48 -25.68 8.13
N SER A 73 -11.89 -26.81 8.55
CA SER A 73 -10.90 -26.79 9.63
C SER A 73 -9.70 -25.95 9.22
N LEU A 74 -9.28 -25.02 10.09
CA LEU A 74 -8.12 -24.18 9.84
C LEU A 74 -6.82 -24.98 10.00
N GLN A 75 -6.39 -25.61 8.90
CA GLN A 75 -5.10 -26.30 8.76
C GLN A 75 -4.00 -25.29 8.37
N PRO A 76 -2.71 -25.68 8.43
CA PRO A 76 -1.63 -24.86 7.86
C PRO A 76 -1.95 -24.45 6.42
N LEU A 77 -1.92 -23.14 6.16
CA LEU A 77 -2.32 -22.59 4.87
C LEU A 77 -1.20 -22.75 3.84
N ALA A 78 -1.58 -23.09 2.61
CA ALA A 78 -0.68 -23.09 1.46
C ALA A 78 -1.10 -21.96 0.51
N CYS A 79 -0.42 -20.82 0.58
CA CYS A 79 -0.62 -19.70 -0.34
C CYS A 79 0.46 -19.72 -1.42
N SER A 80 0.11 -19.36 -2.65
CA SER A 80 1.14 -19.15 -3.68
C SER A 80 1.97 -17.92 -3.31
N VAL A 81 3.30 -18.03 -3.43
CA VAL A 81 4.22 -16.94 -3.12
C VAL A 81 4.72 -16.36 -4.44
N GLN A 82 4.45 -15.07 -4.64
CA GLN A 82 4.88 -14.38 -5.84
C GLN A 82 6.24 -13.72 -5.62
N ALA A 83 7.16 -13.91 -6.58
CA ALA A 83 8.41 -13.17 -6.60
C ALA A 83 8.14 -11.71 -7.00
N LEU A 84 8.74 -10.73 -6.32
CA LEU A 84 8.60 -9.31 -6.68
C LEU A 84 8.96 -9.03 -8.15
N SER A 85 9.89 -9.80 -8.70
CA SER A 85 10.24 -9.72 -10.13
C SER A 85 9.08 -9.96 -11.09
N TRP A 86 8.00 -10.64 -10.69
CA TRP A 86 6.80 -10.77 -11.51
C TRP A 86 6.12 -9.41 -11.71
N LEU A 87 6.00 -8.61 -10.64
CA LEU A 87 5.48 -7.24 -10.71
C LEU A 87 6.34 -6.36 -11.62
N LEU A 88 7.66 -6.54 -11.57
CA LEU A 88 8.61 -5.75 -12.35
C LEU A 88 8.69 -6.13 -13.83
N ARG A 89 8.26 -7.35 -14.19
CA ARG A 89 8.25 -7.86 -15.57
C ARG A 89 7.01 -7.47 -16.36
N GLN A 90 6.06 -6.77 -15.73
CA GLN A 90 4.82 -6.33 -16.35
C GLN A 90 5.10 -5.13 -17.27
N GLY A 91 5.28 -5.39 -18.56
CA GLY A 91 5.15 -4.38 -19.62
C GLY A 91 6.45 -3.89 -20.27
N PRO A 92 6.32 -3.17 -21.41
CA PRO A 92 7.45 -2.55 -22.11
C PRO A 92 8.13 -1.48 -21.24
N VAL A 93 9.30 -1.00 -21.69
CA VAL A 93 9.98 0.14 -21.05
C VAL A 93 9.01 1.30 -20.90
N GLN A 94 8.62 1.60 -19.67
CA GLN A 94 7.62 2.61 -19.37
C GLN A 94 8.22 3.99 -19.63
N LYS A 95 7.71 4.67 -20.66
CA LYS A 95 8.09 6.06 -20.97
C LYS A 95 7.20 7.07 -20.24
N GLN A 96 6.07 6.59 -19.72
CA GLN A 96 5.11 7.33 -18.94
C GLN A 96 4.53 6.41 -17.88
N VAL A 97 4.16 6.97 -16.74
CA VAL A 97 3.38 6.27 -15.72
C VAL A 97 2.43 7.25 -15.04
N HIS A 98 1.23 6.78 -14.76
CA HIS A 98 0.22 7.45 -13.98
C HIS A 98 0.18 6.87 -12.57
N LEU A 99 0.20 7.77 -11.59
CA LEU A 99 0.13 7.50 -10.16
C LEU A 99 -1.25 7.97 -9.67
N SER A 100 -2.07 7.06 -9.16
CA SER A 100 -3.37 7.40 -8.57
C SER A 100 -3.35 7.13 -7.06
N PHE A 101 -3.23 8.18 -6.25
CA PHE A 101 -3.22 8.10 -4.79
C PHE A 101 -4.64 7.97 -4.26
N THR A 102 -5.00 6.75 -3.87
CA THR A 102 -6.36 6.36 -3.49
C THR A 102 -6.63 6.55 -1.99
N THR A 103 -5.62 6.44 -1.12
CA THR A 103 -5.73 6.83 0.30
C THR A 103 -4.83 8.02 0.64
N PRO A 104 -5.18 8.81 1.69
CA PRO A 104 -4.41 9.99 2.06
C PRO A 104 -2.93 9.69 2.33
N ALA A 105 -2.05 10.23 1.50
CA ALA A 105 -0.60 10.12 1.62
C ALA A 105 -0.06 11.22 2.56
N ARG A 106 0.16 10.87 3.83
CA ARG A 106 0.67 11.81 4.83
C ARG A 106 2.20 11.80 4.88
N LEU A 107 2.82 12.59 4.00
CA LEU A 107 4.28 12.77 3.95
C LEU A 107 4.70 13.97 4.80
N MET A 108 5.79 13.84 5.56
CA MET A 108 6.25 14.86 6.50
C MET A 108 7.63 15.38 6.12
N ILE A 109 7.76 16.68 5.87
CA ILE A 109 9.02 17.36 5.58
C ILE A 109 9.22 18.43 6.64
N GLN A 110 10.35 18.37 7.36
CA GLN A 110 10.68 19.33 8.44
C GLN A 110 9.53 19.53 9.44
N GLY A 111 8.90 18.42 9.87
CA GLY A 111 7.79 18.44 10.82
C GLY A 111 6.45 18.93 10.26
N LYS A 112 6.36 19.31 8.98
CA LYS A 112 5.13 19.80 8.33
C LYS A 112 4.60 18.79 7.30
N PRO A 113 3.28 18.61 7.18
CA PRO A 113 2.70 17.76 6.14
C PRO A 113 2.91 18.37 4.74
N LEU A 114 3.26 17.53 3.77
CA LEU A 114 3.41 17.90 2.37
C LEU A 114 2.03 18.12 1.74
N ARG A 115 1.61 19.38 1.60
CA ARG A 115 0.31 19.74 1.00
C ARG A 115 0.33 19.95 -0.51
N LYS A 116 1.49 20.29 -1.07
CA LYS A 116 1.70 20.50 -2.51
C LYS A 116 2.69 19.45 -3.00
N PRO A 117 2.23 18.23 -3.32
CA PRO A 117 3.10 17.16 -3.75
C PRO A 117 3.72 17.47 -5.11
N SER A 118 4.96 17.07 -5.29
CA SER A 118 5.64 16.96 -6.58
C SER A 118 6.43 15.66 -6.58
N LEU A 119 6.73 15.10 -7.74
CA LEU A 119 7.44 13.82 -7.83
C LEU A 119 8.74 13.82 -7.02
N ARG A 120 9.57 14.86 -7.20
CA ARG A 120 10.82 15.08 -6.44
C ARG A 120 10.64 15.05 -4.92
N LYS A 121 9.50 15.51 -4.41
CA LYS A 121 9.20 15.51 -2.96
C LYS A 121 8.60 14.20 -2.48
N ILE A 122 7.93 13.44 -3.34
CA ILE A 122 7.29 12.18 -3.01
C ILE A 122 8.28 11.02 -3.10
N PHE A 123 9.08 10.98 -4.16
CA PHE A 123 9.96 9.85 -4.47
C PHE A 123 10.90 9.43 -3.33
N PRO A 124 11.53 10.36 -2.56
CA PRO A 124 12.33 9.95 -1.40
C PRO A 124 11.56 9.12 -0.36
N PHE A 125 10.25 9.34 -0.23
CA PHE A 125 9.40 8.55 0.67
C PHE A 125 9.11 7.16 0.11
N MET A 126 8.90 7.05 -1.21
CA MET A 126 8.78 5.76 -1.91
C MET A 126 10.07 4.96 -1.75
N LEU A 127 11.20 5.53 -2.17
CA LEU A 127 12.52 4.92 -2.15
C LEU A 127 12.89 4.41 -0.75
N ARG A 128 12.79 5.28 0.25
CA ARG A 128 13.12 4.91 1.64
C ARG A 128 12.24 3.78 2.15
N ARG A 129 10.93 3.82 1.90
CA ARG A 129 10.03 2.77 2.39
C ARG A 129 10.31 1.44 1.69
N THR A 130 10.47 1.45 0.38
CA THR A 130 10.78 0.27 -0.41
C THR A 130 12.06 -0.40 0.10
N THR A 131 13.16 0.35 0.15
CA THR A 131 14.46 -0.15 0.65
C THR A 131 14.37 -0.66 2.09
N SER A 132 13.66 0.05 2.98
CA SER A 132 13.51 -0.36 4.37
C SER A 132 12.71 -1.66 4.52
N MET A 133 11.62 -1.82 3.75
CA MET A 133 10.79 -3.02 3.78
C MET A 133 11.55 -4.24 3.26
N LEU A 134 12.28 -4.08 2.15
CA LEU A 134 13.10 -5.14 1.57
C LEU A 134 14.25 -5.56 2.49
N HIS A 135 14.92 -4.60 3.12
CA HIS A 135 15.96 -4.92 4.11
C HIS A 135 15.36 -5.63 5.33
N ALA A 136 14.31 -5.07 5.94
CA ALA A 136 13.76 -5.58 7.20
C ALA A 136 13.10 -6.96 7.07
N HIS A 137 12.45 -7.26 5.94
CA HIS A 137 11.67 -8.48 5.78
C HIS A 137 12.28 -9.48 4.80
N CYS A 138 13.17 -9.04 3.91
CA CYS A 138 13.80 -9.93 2.91
C CYS A 138 15.33 -10.02 3.07
N GLN A 139 15.95 -9.26 3.98
CA GLN A 139 17.41 -9.20 4.15
C GLN A 139 18.13 -8.77 2.84
N LEU A 140 17.46 -7.93 2.05
CA LEU A 140 17.98 -7.44 0.77
C LEU A 140 18.43 -5.99 0.89
N GLU A 141 19.71 -5.75 0.63
CA GLU A 141 20.26 -4.43 0.33
C GLU A 141 20.25 -4.24 -1.18
N VAL A 142 19.39 -3.33 -1.66
CA VAL A 142 19.13 -3.17 -3.10
C VAL A 142 19.86 -2.00 -3.73
N LEU A 143 20.50 -1.14 -2.93
CA LEU A 143 21.16 0.09 -3.39
C LEU A 143 22.39 0.39 -2.54
N ASP A 144 23.50 0.66 -3.21
CA ASP A 144 24.73 1.17 -2.57
C ASP A 144 24.65 2.68 -2.34
N ASP A 145 24.16 3.44 -3.33
CA ASP A 145 24.00 4.89 -3.25
C ASP A 145 22.59 5.35 -3.70
N PRO A 146 21.70 5.67 -2.75
CA PRO A 146 20.38 6.20 -3.06
C PRO A 146 20.39 7.54 -3.79
N ALA A 147 21.48 8.33 -3.73
CA ALA A 147 21.54 9.65 -4.36
C ALA A 147 21.39 9.56 -5.89
N THR A 148 21.98 8.52 -6.50
CA THR A 148 21.86 8.25 -7.95
C THR A 148 20.42 8.22 -8.43
N LEU A 149 19.53 7.51 -7.73
CA LEU A 149 18.11 7.43 -8.09
C LEU A 149 17.37 8.75 -7.83
N LEU A 150 17.75 9.49 -6.77
CA LEU A 150 17.17 10.79 -6.49
C LEU A 150 17.51 11.83 -7.58
N GLU A 151 18.71 11.76 -8.16
CA GLU A 151 19.12 12.59 -9.29
C GLU A 151 18.38 12.23 -10.59
N LEU A 152 18.17 10.93 -10.84
CA LEU A 152 17.39 10.47 -12.00
C LEU A 152 15.94 10.97 -11.98
N VAL A 153 15.35 11.13 -10.79
CA VAL A 153 13.99 11.69 -10.65
C VAL A 153 13.91 13.12 -11.15
N ASP A 154 14.98 13.90 -11.04
CA ASP A 154 15.03 15.28 -11.52
C ASP A 154 15.02 15.36 -13.06
N GLN A 155 15.28 14.26 -13.75
CA GLN A 155 15.21 14.13 -15.20
C GLN A 155 13.79 13.80 -15.70
N LEU A 156 12.87 13.48 -14.80
CA LEU A 156 11.48 13.16 -15.15
C LEU A 156 10.62 14.43 -15.21
N GLU A 157 9.75 14.46 -16.22
CA GLU A 157 8.77 15.53 -16.39
C GLU A 157 7.44 15.14 -15.76
N THR A 158 6.87 16.01 -14.91
CA THR A 158 5.48 15.85 -14.43
C THR A 158 4.53 16.48 -15.44
N VAL A 159 3.83 15.64 -16.21
CA VAL A 159 2.92 16.05 -17.29
C VAL A 159 1.61 16.61 -16.74
N ALA A 160 1.10 16.00 -15.67
CA ALA A 160 -0.12 16.42 -15.01
C ALA A 160 -0.04 16.09 -13.52
N ALA A 161 -0.61 16.95 -12.68
CA ALA A 161 -0.79 16.66 -11.27
C ALA A 161 -2.09 17.33 -10.78
N ARG A 162 -3.04 16.52 -10.33
CA ARG A 162 -4.29 16.96 -9.72
C ARG A 162 -4.40 16.32 -8.36
N THR A 163 -4.00 17.07 -7.34
CA THR A 163 -4.02 16.56 -5.96
C THR A 163 -4.81 17.49 -5.06
N THR A 164 -5.50 16.90 -4.10
CA THR A 164 -6.26 17.62 -3.08
C THR A 164 -5.86 17.10 -1.71
N TRP A 165 -6.12 17.90 -0.69
CA TRP A 165 -5.92 17.47 0.69
C TRP A 165 -7.19 16.78 1.18
N SER A 166 -7.05 15.55 1.70
CA SER A 166 -8.13 14.79 2.29
C SER A 166 -7.84 14.54 3.77
N ASP A 167 -8.79 14.94 4.62
CA ASP A 167 -8.77 14.70 6.05
C ASP A 167 -9.55 13.42 6.37
N TRP A 168 -8.94 12.51 7.12
CA TRP A 168 -9.54 11.19 7.39
C TRP A 168 -9.78 10.91 8.88
N ARG A 169 -9.27 11.76 9.78
CA ARG A 169 -9.46 11.59 11.23
C ARG A 169 -9.30 12.90 11.97
N SER A 170 -10.31 13.26 12.76
CA SER A 170 -10.18 14.30 13.78
C SER A 170 -9.44 13.74 14.99
N LEU A 171 -8.45 14.46 15.52
CA LEU A 171 -7.74 14.03 16.73
C LEU A 171 -8.64 14.23 17.96
N PRO A 172 -8.89 13.18 18.77
CA PRO A 172 -9.64 13.32 20.02
C PRO A 172 -8.99 14.36 20.93
N GLY A 173 -9.79 15.27 21.48
CA GLY A 173 -9.33 16.29 22.43
C GLY A 173 -8.63 17.52 21.82
N ARG A 174 -8.51 17.63 20.48
CA ARG A 174 -7.95 18.82 19.81
C ARG A 174 -8.86 19.32 18.69
N ARG A 175 -9.77 20.24 19.03
CA ARG A 175 -10.67 20.90 18.04
C ARG A 175 -9.85 21.54 16.92
N GLY A 176 -10.16 21.23 15.67
CA GLY A 176 -9.56 21.85 14.48
C GLY A 176 -8.26 21.23 13.96
N LEU A 177 -7.73 20.18 14.61
CA LEU A 177 -6.59 19.41 14.08
C LEU A 177 -7.07 18.11 13.44
N SER A 178 -7.25 18.15 12.12
CA SER A 178 -7.43 16.96 11.30
C SER A 178 -6.07 16.34 10.94
N VAL A 179 -5.99 15.03 11.06
CA VAL A 179 -4.95 14.25 10.39
C VAL A 179 -5.44 14.01 8.98
N GLY A 180 -4.59 14.27 8.00
CA GLY A 180 -4.89 14.06 6.60
C GLY A 180 -3.62 13.85 5.80
N GLY A 181 -3.80 13.68 4.50
CA GLY A 181 -2.76 13.52 3.50
C GLY A 181 -3.28 14.02 2.15
N PHE A 182 -2.40 14.06 1.14
CA PHE A 182 -2.88 14.34 -0.21
C PHE A 182 -3.44 13.07 -0.85
N ILE A 183 -4.44 13.23 -1.72
CA ILE A 183 -4.97 12.22 -2.64
C ILE A 183 -4.99 12.79 -4.05
N GLY A 184 -5.27 11.95 -5.05
CA GLY A 184 -5.42 12.37 -6.44
C GLY A 184 -4.35 11.81 -7.35
N GLU A 185 -4.12 12.44 -8.48
CA GLU A 185 -3.43 11.84 -9.62
C GLU A 185 -2.17 12.62 -10.00
N MET A 186 -1.15 11.91 -10.46
CA MET A 186 0.07 12.48 -11.02
C MET A 186 0.55 11.64 -12.21
N SER A 187 0.85 12.29 -13.33
CA SER A 187 1.38 11.66 -14.54
C SER A 187 2.82 12.12 -14.74
N VAL A 188 3.73 11.18 -14.93
CA VAL A 188 5.16 11.45 -15.08
C VAL A 188 5.70 10.75 -16.31
N ARG A 189 6.62 11.37 -17.03
CA ARG A 189 7.24 10.81 -18.24
C ARG A 189 8.74 11.06 -18.28
N GLY A 190 9.47 10.21 -18.99
CA GLY A 190 10.90 10.38 -19.23
C GLY A 190 11.64 9.04 -19.33
N ALA A 191 12.81 9.04 -19.97
CA ALA A 191 13.61 7.83 -20.18
C ALA A 191 14.12 7.22 -18.86
N ALA A 192 14.39 8.05 -17.85
CA ALA A 192 14.85 7.60 -16.53
C ALA A 192 13.80 6.75 -15.78
N LEU A 193 12.55 6.69 -16.25
CA LEU A 193 11.54 5.79 -15.67
C LEU A 193 11.96 4.34 -15.73
N HIS A 194 12.71 3.92 -16.76
CA HIS A 194 13.24 2.56 -16.85
C HIS A 194 14.01 2.14 -15.59
N GLU A 195 14.86 3.02 -15.06
CA GLU A 195 15.69 2.75 -13.89
C GLU A 195 14.94 2.93 -12.57
N LEU A 196 13.87 3.73 -12.58
CA LEU A 196 13.11 4.10 -11.37
C LEU A 196 11.83 3.26 -11.19
N TYR A 197 11.34 2.60 -12.24
CA TYR A 197 10.03 1.94 -12.27
C TYR A 197 9.85 0.95 -11.12
N TRP A 198 10.90 0.20 -10.78
CA TRP A 198 10.85 -0.76 -9.70
C TRP A 198 10.53 -0.13 -8.34
N VAL A 199 10.96 1.12 -8.10
CA VAL A 199 10.64 1.85 -6.88
C VAL A 199 9.16 2.20 -6.84
N PHE A 200 8.60 2.68 -7.96
CA PHE A 200 7.18 2.97 -8.08
C PHE A 200 6.34 1.72 -7.86
N ALA A 201 6.69 0.62 -8.52
CA ALA A 201 5.97 -0.65 -8.44
C ALA A 201 6.04 -1.25 -7.03
N ALA A 202 7.21 -1.29 -6.40
CA ALA A 202 7.29 -1.80 -5.03
C ALA A 202 6.56 -0.87 -4.03
N ALA A 203 6.66 0.45 -4.22
CA ALA A 203 5.99 1.40 -3.33
C ALA A 203 4.45 1.36 -3.48
N SER A 204 3.91 1.01 -4.66
CA SER A 204 2.45 0.87 -4.85
C SER A 204 1.89 -0.31 -4.04
N LEU A 205 2.68 -1.38 -3.86
CA LEU A 205 2.32 -2.47 -2.95
C LEU A 205 2.41 -2.06 -1.48
N PHE A 206 3.41 -1.27 -1.11
CA PHE A 206 3.67 -0.94 0.29
C PHE A 206 2.87 0.26 0.81
N GLY A 207 2.29 1.06 -0.08
CA GLY A 207 1.85 2.42 0.23
C GLY A 207 3.02 3.32 0.67
N ILE A 208 2.76 4.60 0.94
CA ILE A 208 3.80 5.56 1.35
C ILE A 208 3.39 6.45 2.53
N GLY A 209 4.41 6.90 3.29
CA GLY A 209 4.22 7.88 4.35
C GLY A 209 3.79 7.30 5.69
N LYS A 210 3.29 8.19 6.56
CA LYS A 210 2.84 7.79 7.90
C LYS A 210 1.49 7.07 7.82
N GLY A 211 1.40 5.93 8.49
CA GLY A 211 0.18 5.11 8.53
C GLY A 211 0.07 4.11 7.39
N ALA A 212 1.09 3.94 6.56
CA ALA A 212 1.04 3.03 5.42
C ALA A 212 0.80 1.55 5.80
N THR A 213 1.27 1.10 6.97
CA THR A 213 0.95 -0.22 7.54
C THR A 213 -0.52 -0.40 7.91
N TYR A 214 -1.27 0.70 8.02
CA TYR A 214 -2.71 0.73 8.28
C TYR A 214 -3.50 1.19 7.03
N GLY A 215 -2.90 1.10 5.85
CA GLY A 215 -3.55 1.44 4.58
C GLY A 215 -3.45 2.91 4.14
N ALA A 216 -2.66 3.76 4.80
CA ALA A 216 -2.43 5.14 4.32
C ALA A 216 -1.51 5.21 3.09
N GLY A 217 -1.64 6.28 2.30
CA GLY A 217 -0.79 6.57 1.15
C GLY A 217 -0.69 5.43 0.12
N GLN A 218 -1.75 4.66 -0.04
CA GLN A 218 -1.89 3.70 -1.11
C GLN A 218 -2.06 4.42 -2.43
N PHE A 219 -1.48 3.84 -3.47
CA PHE A 219 -1.62 4.35 -4.82
C PHE A 219 -1.50 3.24 -5.84
N GLU A 220 -2.12 3.46 -6.98
CA GLU A 220 -2.13 2.52 -8.11
C GLU A 220 -1.28 3.09 -9.25
N LEU A 221 -0.75 2.19 -10.07
CA LEU A 221 0.01 2.51 -11.27
C LEU A 221 -0.81 2.14 -12.51
N SER A 222 -0.78 3.00 -13.53
CA SER A 222 -1.26 2.68 -14.87
C SER A 222 -0.37 3.34 -15.92
N ASP A 223 -0.43 2.83 -17.16
CA ASP A 223 0.36 3.33 -18.31
C ASP A 223 -0.23 4.60 -18.92
#